data_AF-A0A7X4GY37-F1
#
_entry.id   AF-A0A7X4GY37-F1
#
_cell.length_a   1.000
_cell.length_b   1.000
_cell.length_c   1.000
_cell.angle_alpha   90.00
_cell.angle_beta   90.00
_cell.angle_gamma   90.00
#
_symmetry.space_group_name_H-M   'P 1'
#
loop_
_entity.id
_entity.type
_entity.pdbx_description
1 polymer ?
#
loop_
_entity_poly.entity_id
_entity_poly.type
_entity_poly.pdbx_seq_one_letter_code
_entity_poly.pdbx_strand_id
1 'polypeptide(L)'
;MGNDGVLKPERATEQCSGTSMSLAHVARQLGTSEKRVLQLVRKGLLKKASKHHVTTHIDRASLMKFLRTLRRPEMIEEHLAAEQLGRSVYWLRTHWGNDIIKIHDFVLGRYVEQAKVDMVAKMRQKYMSSTTACQKLGVDRKFLRSLE
;
A
#
# COMPACT_ATOMS: atom_id res chain seq x y z
N MET A 1 29.33 56.14 -23.73
CA MET A 1 29.11 55.18 -24.82
C MET A 1 29.73 53.86 -24.39
N GLY A 2 28.98 52.75 -24.46
CA GLY A 2 29.53 51.39 -24.42
C GLY A 2 29.31 50.58 -23.14
N ASN A 3 28.08 50.11 -22.94
CA ASN A 3 27.73 48.78 -22.41
C ASN A 3 28.56 47.67 -23.12
N ASP A 4 28.76 46.42 -22.68
CA ASP A 4 28.01 45.47 -21.86
C ASP A 4 28.97 44.28 -21.60
N GLY A 5 28.78 43.49 -20.54
CA GLY A 5 29.59 42.27 -20.37
C GLY A 5 29.58 41.66 -18.97
N VAL A 6 28.41 41.61 -18.34
CA VAL A 6 28.18 40.99 -17.03
C VAL A 6 27.98 39.47 -17.21
N LEU A 7 28.32 38.73 -16.14
CA LEU A 7 27.89 37.37 -15.76
C LEU A 7 28.85 36.19 -16.01
N LYS A 8 29.72 35.98 -15.02
CA LYS A 8 29.67 34.77 -14.18
C LYS A 8 29.75 35.25 -12.72
N PRO A 9 29.34 34.49 -11.69
CA PRO A 9 29.07 33.04 -11.69
C PRO A 9 27.76 32.65 -10.97
N GLU A 10 27.14 31.52 -11.31
CA GLU A 10 26.42 30.79 -10.26
C GLU A 10 26.31 29.31 -10.61
N ARG A 11 27.20 28.53 -9.99
CA ARG A 11 26.91 27.13 -9.71
C ARG A 11 25.75 27.14 -8.71
N ALA A 12 24.53 27.00 -9.21
CA ALA A 12 23.36 26.73 -8.39
C ALA A 12 23.57 25.40 -7.67
N THR A 13 24.08 25.51 -6.45
CA THR A 13 23.99 24.49 -5.42
C THR A 13 22.55 24.52 -4.95
N GLU A 14 21.65 23.82 -5.64
CA GLU A 14 20.32 23.50 -5.10
C GLU A 14 20.48 22.46 -3.99
N GLN A 15 20.88 22.93 -2.82
CA GLN A 15 20.62 22.25 -1.56
C GLN A 15 19.63 23.08 -0.75
N CYS A 16 18.63 22.36 -0.23
CA CYS A 16 17.70 22.66 0.86
C CYS A 16 16.25 23.10 0.53
N SER A 17 15.33 22.36 1.18
CA SER A 17 13.90 22.61 1.42
C SER A 17 12.84 22.11 0.42
N GLY A 18 13.15 21.12 -0.42
CA GLY A 18 12.15 20.55 -1.32
C GLY A 18 10.97 19.89 -0.58
N THR A 19 9.81 20.57 -0.52
CA THR A 19 8.51 19.99 -0.14
C THR A 19 8.03 18.92 -1.12
N SER A 20 8.75 18.76 -2.23
CA SER A 20 8.41 17.84 -3.31
C SER A 20 9.64 17.15 -3.90
N MET A 21 9.44 15.98 -4.48
CA MET A 21 10.47 15.14 -5.11
C MET A 21 10.06 14.77 -6.53
N SER A 22 11.03 14.60 -7.43
CA SER A 22 10.74 14.14 -8.79
C SER A 22 10.22 12.71 -8.80
N LEU A 23 9.43 12.36 -9.81
CA LEU A 23 8.88 11.02 -10.00
C LEU A 23 9.97 9.94 -9.99
N ALA A 24 11.09 10.18 -10.69
CA ALA A 24 12.25 9.29 -10.75
C ALA A 24 12.90 9.06 -9.38
N HIS A 25 12.98 10.09 -8.53
CA HIS A 25 13.54 9.94 -7.18
C HIS A 25 12.61 9.09 -6.30
N VAL A 26 11.31 9.34 -6.37
CA VAL A 26 10.29 8.59 -5.62
C VAL A 26 10.26 7.12 -6.07
N ALA A 27 10.37 6.88 -7.37
CA ALA A 27 10.43 5.54 -7.95
C ALA A 27 11.61 4.74 -7.38
N ARG A 28 12.81 5.35 -7.35
CA ARG A 28 13.99 4.74 -6.70
C ARG A 28 13.77 4.48 -5.22
N GLN A 29 13.19 5.43 -4.48
CA GLN A 29 12.96 5.28 -3.03
C GLN A 29 11.94 4.18 -2.71
N LEU A 30 10.95 3.95 -3.59
CA LEU A 30 9.97 2.89 -3.46
C LEU A 30 10.41 1.56 -4.12
N GLY A 31 11.61 1.49 -4.70
CA GLY A 31 12.10 0.32 -5.42
C GLY A 31 11.17 -0.09 -6.58
N THR A 32 10.58 0.88 -7.29
CA THR A 32 9.55 0.65 -8.29
C THR A 32 9.74 1.51 -9.55
N SER A 33 8.88 1.33 -10.55
CA SER A 33 8.91 2.14 -11.77
C SER A 33 8.13 3.45 -11.63
N GLU A 34 8.54 4.48 -12.37
CA GLU A 34 7.82 5.76 -12.42
C GLU A 34 6.35 5.60 -12.82
N LYS A 35 6.05 4.63 -13.71
CA LYS A 35 4.67 4.27 -14.09
C LYS A 35 3.84 3.80 -12.89
N ARG A 36 4.41 2.99 -11.99
CA ARG A 36 3.74 2.56 -10.75
C ARG A 36 3.58 3.72 -9.77
N VAL A 37 4.55 4.63 -9.69
CA VAL A 37 4.39 5.86 -8.88
C VAL A 37 3.24 6.73 -9.41
N LEU A 38 3.08 6.86 -10.73
CA LEU A 38 1.92 7.55 -11.31
C LEU A 38 0.60 6.84 -11.00
N GLN A 39 0.58 5.51 -10.93
CA GLN A 39 -0.61 4.77 -10.49
C GLN A 39 -0.94 5.05 -9.02
N LEU A 40 0.06 5.14 -8.12
CA LEU A 40 -0.13 5.55 -6.73
C LEU A 40 -0.78 6.94 -6.63
N VAL A 41 -0.34 7.88 -7.47
CA VAL A 41 -0.94 9.22 -7.56
C VAL A 41 -2.38 9.16 -8.04
N ARG A 42 -2.66 8.39 -9.11
CA ARG A 42 -4.01 8.22 -9.65
C ARG A 42 -4.98 7.57 -8.66
N LYS A 43 -4.50 6.65 -7.82
CA LYS A 43 -5.28 6.04 -6.73
C LYS A 43 -5.41 6.94 -5.49
N GLY A 44 -4.84 8.15 -5.50
CA GLY A 44 -4.87 9.09 -4.37
C GLY A 44 -3.98 8.69 -3.19
N LEU A 45 -3.11 7.68 -3.35
CA LEU A 45 -2.18 7.20 -2.32
C LEU A 45 -0.96 8.13 -2.17
N LEU A 46 -0.58 8.81 -3.24
CA LEU A 46 0.41 9.88 -3.26
C LEU A 46 -0.21 11.16 -3.82
N LYS A 47 0.29 12.32 -3.37
CA LYS A 47 -0.18 13.63 -3.85
C LYS A 47 0.83 14.25 -4.79
N LYS A 48 0.36 14.86 -5.88
CA LYS A 48 1.20 15.74 -6.70
C LYS A 48 1.48 17.03 -5.93
N ALA A 49 2.68 17.56 -6.09
CA ALA A 49 2.99 18.91 -5.66
C ALA A 49 2.36 19.91 -6.64
N SER A 50 1.61 20.89 -6.14
CA SER A 50 0.77 21.80 -6.94
C SER A 50 1.55 22.76 -7.84
N LYS A 51 2.86 22.89 -7.67
CA LYS A 51 3.66 23.96 -8.29
C LYS A 51 4.25 23.63 -9.66
N HIS A 52 4.12 22.40 -10.15
CA HIS A 52 4.82 21.97 -11.38
C HIS A 52 3.86 21.38 -12.41
N HIS A 53 3.56 22.15 -13.46
CA HIS A 53 2.67 21.74 -14.55
C HIS A 53 3.34 20.81 -15.58
N VAL A 54 4.66 20.89 -15.74
CA VAL A 54 5.41 20.19 -16.80
C VAL A 54 6.02 18.87 -16.30
N THR A 55 6.54 18.85 -15.06
CA THR A 55 7.16 17.67 -14.45
C THR A 55 6.39 17.23 -13.21
N THR A 56 5.95 15.96 -13.20
CA THR A 56 5.23 15.42 -12.05
C THR A 56 6.18 15.30 -10.85
N HIS A 57 6.00 16.20 -9.90
CA HIS A 57 6.62 16.14 -8.60
C HIS A 57 5.63 15.62 -7.57
N ILE A 58 6.13 14.82 -6.63
CA ILE A 58 5.34 14.21 -5.55
C ILE A 58 5.58 14.99 -4.28
N ASP A 59 4.51 15.31 -3.57
CA ASP A 59 4.57 15.91 -2.24
C ASP A 59 5.28 14.96 -1.26
N ARG A 60 6.34 15.45 -0.62
CA ARG A 60 7.21 14.65 0.24
C ARG A 60 6.46 14.14 1.48
N ALA A 61 5.55 14.95 2.05
CA ALA A 61 4.78 14.56 3.21
C ALA A 61 3.82 13.40 2.88
N SER A 62 3.22 13.41 1.68
CA SER A 62 2.39 12.32 1.17
C SER A 62 3.17 11.01 1.02
N LEU A 63 4.41 11.09 0.49
CA LEU A 63 5.29 9.93 0.39
C LEU A 63 5.66 9.36 1.76
N MET A 64 6.04 10.22 2.71
CA MET A 64 6.38 9.79 4.07
C MET A 64 5.18 9.18 4.79
N LYS A 65 3.97 9.71 4.58
CA LYS A 65 2.74 9.10 5.09
C LYS A 65 2.50 7.72 4.46
N PHE A 66 2.66 7.59 3.15
CA PHE A 66 2.51 6.33 2.44
C PHE A 66 3.50 5.27 2.91
N LEU A 67 4.78 5.62 3.04
CA LEU A 67 5.82 4.73 3.59
C LEU A 67 5.51 4.27 5.01
N ARG A 68 5.00 5.15 5.88
CA ARG A 68 4.55 4.76 7.22
C ARG A 68 3.37 3.80 7.17
N THR A 69 2.45 3.97 6.23
CA THR A 69 1.32 3.03 6.03
C THR A 69 1.83 1.65 5.60
N LEU A 70 2.78 1.57 4.67
CA LEU A 70 3.35 0.31 4.22
C LEU A 70 4.15 -0.41 5.31
N ARG A 71 4.73 0.33 6.24
CA ARG A 71 5.52 -0.20 7.36
C ARG A 71 4.70 -0.40 8.64
N ARG A 72 3.37 -0.40 8.55
CA ARG A 72 2.54 -0.70 9.72
C ARG A 72 2.83 -2.13 10.16
N PRO A 73 3.29 -2.36 11.40
CA PRO A 73 3.63 -3.70 11.88
C PRO A 73 2.39 -4.62 11.95
N GLU A 74 1.20 -4.02 11.97
CA GLU A 74 -0.08 -4.71 12.01
C GLU A 74 -0.53 -5.24 10.63
N MET A 75 0.18 -4.89 9.56
CA MET A 75 -0.13 -5.35 8.21
C MET A 75 0.87 -6.39 7.74
N ILE A 76 0.36 -7.42 7.07
CA ILE A 76 1.14 -8.47 6.44
C ILE A 76 0.79 -8.54 4.95
N GLU A 77 1.75 -8.93 4.12
CA GLU A 77 1.49 -9.16 2.71
C GLU A 77 0.49 -10.31 2.50
N GLU A 78 -0.41 -10.12 1.54
CA GLU A 78 -1.48 -11.07 1.22
C GLU A 78 -0.97 -12.48 0.95
N HIS A 79 0.20 -12.62 0.33
CA HIS A 79 0.79 -13.92 0.02
C HIS A 79 1.26 -14.65 1.29
N LEU A 80 1.88 -13.93 2.23
CA LEU A 80 2.29 -14.48 3.53
C LEU A 80 1.07 -14.80 4.41
N ALA A 81 0.03 -13.96 4.35
CA ALA A 81 -1.23 -14.25 5.04
C ALA A 81 -1.87 -15.56 4.54
N ALA A 82 -1.86 -15.77 3.22
CA ALA A 82 -2.36 -17.01 2.63
C ALA A 82 -1.52 -18.22 3.07
N GLU A 83 -0.19 -18.07 3.10
CA GLU A 83 0.75 -19.09 3.58
C GLU A 83 0.53 -19.44 5.06
N GLN A 84 0.35 -18.46 5.94
CA GLN A 84 0.04 -18.68 7.36
C GLN A 84 -1.28 -19.45 7.55
N LEU A 85 -2.25 -19.24 6.66
CA LEU A 85 -3.49 -19.99 6.66
C LEU A 85 -3.35 -21.36 5.97
N GLY A 86 -2.21 -21.69 5.36
CA GLY A 86 -2.01 -22.91 4.58
C GLY A 86 -2.93 -22.96 3.35
N ARG A 87 -3.21 -21.81 2.73
CA ARG A 87 -4.14 -21.66 1.60
C ARG A 87 -3.50 -20.86 0.47
N SER A 88 -4.12 -20.88 -0.70
CA SER A 88 -3.70 -20.06 -1.82
C SER A 88 -4.22 -18.62 -1.68
N VAL A 89 -3.54 -17.65 -2.31
CA VAL A 89 -4.01 -16.26 -2.40
C VAL A 89 -5.39 -16.18 -3.08
N TYR A 90 -5.64 -17.03 -4.07
CA TYR A 90 -6.94 -17.11 -4.73
C TYR A 90 -8.06 -17.48 -3.76
N TRP A 91 -7.80 -18.49 -2.91
CA TRP A 91 -8.74 -18.90 -1.88
C TRP A 91 -9.01 -17.75 -0.90
N LEU A 92 -7.96 -17.08 -0.40
CA LEU A 92 -8.11 -15.95 0.51
C LEU A 92 -8.99 -14.86 -0.09
N ARG A 93 -8.77 -14.49 -1.35
CA ARG A 93 -9.59 -13.49 -2.06
C ARG A 93 -11.04 -13.91 -2.26
N THR A 94 -11.27 -15.17 -2.62
CA THR A 94 -12.60 -15.69 -3.01
C THR A 94 -13.50 -15.90 -1.80
N HIS A 95 -12.91 -16.26 -0.67
CA HIS A 95 -13.64 -16.76 0.48
C HIS A 95 -13.65 -15.82 1.68
N TRP A 96 -12.65 -14.94 1.77
CA TRP A 96 -12.43 -14.07 2.93
C TRP A 96 -12.21 -12.61 2.54
N GLY A 97 -11.81 -12.38 1.30
CA GLY A 97 -11.63 -11.05 0.72
C GLY A 97 -12.95 -10.27 0.74
N ASN A 98 -12.87 -9.02 1.20
CA ASN A 98 -13.95 -8.02 1.27
C ASN A 98 -14.99 -8.19 2.38
N ASP A 99 -15.24 -9.39 2.90
CA ASP A 99 -16.20 -9.58 4.01
C ASP A 99 -15.52 -9.62 5.39
N ILE A 100 -14.37 -10.28 5.51
CA ILE A 100 -13.69 -10.49 6.81
C ILE A 100 -12.25 -10.01 6.80
N ILE A 101 -11.51 -10.38 5.76
CA ILE A 101 -10.15 -9.90 5.53
C ILE A 101 -10.23 -8.81 4.49
N LYS A 102 -10.12 -7.56 4.94
CA LYS A 102 -10.02 -6.42 4.04
C LYS A 102 -8.66 -6.43 3.37
N ILE A 103 -8.66 -6.49 2.04
CA ILE A 103 -7.43 -6.44 1.23
C ILE A 103 -7.15 -5.00 0.84
N HIS A 104 -6.03 -4.48 1.29
CA HIS A 104 -5.54 -3.16 0.94
C HIS A 104 -4.59 -3.24 -0.25
N ASP A 105 -5.03 -2.77 -1.42
CA ASP A 105 -4.19 -2.67 -2.62
C ASP A 105 -3.46 -1.32 -2.63
N PHE A 106 -2.16 -1.37 -2.36
CA PHE A 106 -1.27 -0.21 -2.37
C PHE A 106 -0.43 -0.12 -3.65
N VAL A 107 -0.82 -0.74 -4.77
CA VAL A 107 -0.10 -0.81 -6.07
C VAL A 107 1.24 -1.56 -6.00
N LEU A 108 2.03 -1.36 -4.96
CA LEU A 108 3.30 -2.03 -4.70
C LEU A 108 3.11 -3.44 -4.16
N GLY A 109 1.98 -3.69 -3.52
CA GLY A 109 1.59 -4.97 -2.97
C GLY A 109 0.16 -4.92 -2.44
N ARG A 110 -0.33 -6.08 -2.03
CA ARG A 110 -1.62 -6.22 -1.34
C ARG A 110 -1.35 -6.65 0.08
N TYR A 111 -2.01 -5.99 1.02
CA TYR A 111 -1.77 -6.16 2.43
C TYR A 111 -3.09 -6.40 3.16
N VAL A 112 -3.00 -7.13 4.26
CA VAL A 112 -4.13 -7.45 5.14
C VAL A 112 -3.71 -7.23 6.59
N GLU A 113 -4.68 -7.02 7.46
CA GLU A 113 -4.42 -6.89 8.90
C GLU A 113 -4.09 -8.26 9.51
N GLN A 114 -2.94 -8.39 10.17
CA GLN A 114 -2.49 -9.62 10.82
C GLN A 114 -3.53 -10.13 11.83
N ALA A 115 -4.15 -9.24 12.60
CA ALA A 115 -5.17 -9.59 13.57
C ALA A 115 -6.37 -10.33 12.94
N LYS A 116 -6.72 -10.00 11.68
CA LYS A 116 -7.77 -10.70 10.94
C LYS A 116 -7.32 -12.07 10.48
N VAL A 117 -6.07 -12.21 10.04
CA VAL A 117 -5.47 -13.51 9.70
C VAL A 117 -5.47 -14.43 10.92
N ASP A 118 -5.01 -13.94 12.07
CA ASP A 118 -4.98 -14.69 13.33
C ASP A 118 -6.38 -15.10 13.79
N MET A 119 -7.36 -14.21 13.62
CA MET A 119 -8.77 -14.48 13.93
C MET A 119 -9.30 -15.63 13.06
N VAL A 120 -9.04 -15.62 11.75
CA VAL A 120 -9.44 -16.70 10.84
C VAL A 120 -8.72 -18.02 11.20
N ALA A 121 -7.43 -17.97 11.51
CA ALA A 121 -6.67 -19.14 11.94
C ALA A 121 -7.28 -19.76 13.22
N LYS A 122 -7.59 -18.93 14.23
CA LYS A 122 -8.24 -19.36 15.48
C LYS A 122 -9.63 -19.93 15.24
N MET A 123 -10.42 -19.35 14.34
CA MET A 123 -11.74 -19.89 14.00
C MET A 123 -11.63 -21.30 13.41
N ARG A 124 -10.68 -21.51 12.49
CA ARG A 124 -10.45 -22.82 11.88
C ARG A 124 -10.01 -23.88 12.90
N GLN A 125 -9.19 -23.49 13.88
CA GLN A 125 -8.77 -24.40 14.95
C GLN A 125 -9.90 -24.71 15.96
N LYS A 126 -10.72 -23.70 16.32
CA LYS A 126 -11.71 -23.81 17.40
C LYS A 126 -13.01 -24.48 16.98
N TYR A 127 -13.38 -24.38 15.70
CA TYR A 127 -14.64 -24.90 15.21
C TYR A 127 -14.35 -25.97 14.16
N MET A 128 -14.21 -27.23 14.62
CA MET A 128 -14.01 -28.41 13.75
C MET A 128 -15.11 -28.59 12.70
N SER A 129 -16.30 -28.02 12.92
CA SER A 129 -17.38 -28.02 11.94
C SER A 129 -17.94 -26.62 11.71
N SER A 130 -18.20 -26.34 10.44
CA SER A 130 -18.85 -25.14 9.91
C SER A 130 -20.14 -24.81 10.70
N THR A 131 -20.91 -25.81 11.10
CA THR A 131 -22.15 -25.65 11.89
C THR A 131 -21.94 -25.00 13.27
N THR A 132 -20.86 -25.34 13.98
CA THR A 132 -20.62 -24.87 15.36
C THR A 132 -20.13 -23.41 15.39
N ALA A 133 -19.39 -23.00 14.36
CA ALA A 133 -18.98 -21.62 14.16
C ALA A 133 -20.19 -20.70 13.85
N CYS A 134 -21.16 -21.20 13.06
CA CYS A 134 -22.35 -20.47 12.63
C CYS A 134 -23.19 -19.98 13.81
N GLN A 135 -23.47 -20.89 14.75
CA GLN A 135 -24.27 -20.58 15.93
C GLN A 135 -23.59 -19.59 16.90
N LYS A 136 -22.25 -19.57 16.96
CA LYS A 136 -21.52 -18.72 17.91
C LYS A 136 -21.13 -17.34 17.37
N LEU A 137 -20.92 -17.22 16.06
CA LEU A 137 -20.40 -15.99 15.46
C LEU A 137 -21.47 -15.15 14.75
N GLY A 138 -22.70 -15.67 14.61
CA GLY A 138 -23.80 -14.95 13.95
C GLY A 138 -23.57 -14.69 12.46
N VAL A 139 -22.66 -15.44 11.82
CA VAL A 139 -22.28 -15.31 10.41
C VAL A 139 -22.95 -16.40 9.56
N ASP A 140 -23.29 -16.01 8.32
CA ASP A 140 -24.04 -16.83 7.36
C ASP A 140 -23.34 -18.17 7.01
N ARG A 141 -24.10 -19.22 6.66
CA ARG A 141 -23.54 -20.54 6.32
C ARG A 141 -22.57 -20.52 5.14
N LYS A 142 -22.72 -19.59 4.18
CA LYS A 142 -21.80 -19.47 3.03
C LYS A 142 -20.37 -19.18 3.44
N PHE A 143 -20.21 -18.43 4.52
CA PHE A 143 -18.92 -18.05 5.11
C PHE A 143 -18.17 -19.23 5.76
N LEU A 144 -18.83 -20.37 5.98
CA LEU A 144 -18.25 -21.50 6.70
C LEU A 144 -17.85 -22.64 5.78
N ARG A 145 -18.51 -22.78 4.63
CA ARG A 145 -18.01 -23.63 3.53
C ARG A 145 -16.62 -23.22 3.07
N SER A 146 -16.23 -21.99 3.37
CA SER A 146 -14.91 -21.50 3.10
C SER A 146 -13.91 -21.68 4.24
N LEU A 147 -14.25 -22.40 5.31
CA LEU A 147 -13.30 -22.79 6.36
C LEU A 147 -12.74 -24.21 6.14
N GLU A 148 -13.57 -25.10 5.58
CA GLU A 148 -13.23 -26.47 5.15
C GLU A 148 -12.18 -26.46 4.02
#